data_AF-A0A956FVP5-F1
#
_entry.id   AF-A0A956FVP5-F1
#
_cell.length_a   1.000
_cell.length_b   1.000
_cell.length_c   1.000
_cell.angle_alpha   90.00
_cell.angle_beta   90.00
_cell.angle_gamma   90.00
#
_symmetry.space_group_name_H-M   'P 1'
#
loop_
_entity.id
_entity.type
_entity.pdbx_description
1 polymer ?
#
loop_
_entity_poly.entity_id
_entity_poly.type
_entity_poly.pdbx_seq_one_letter_code
_entity_poly.pdbx_strand_id
1 'polypeptide(L)'
;MDSRRPSRYGCLECSEDAEAVLGERLPAAAEERYFDHIRGCSRCWRAHRVLQRLYAGPDVPSERSSTSLNREFAGILRGLAEAREERSRASRATHLGASTAVVALATTACVLALMLIPGQGGDLFDRTPWVIAFQDPDTVYGGIDHPAMVYGRIVGGQGRVLDSRGETLADHIFPIATRLETDAAESMQLQLVGKILTNVGPSSELTWRSAGSGEVELGLERGLVAFRYDRLPGDPTLKIETPTATVQIRGTVFTVEVDDAGHTTVSVLRGKVEVQGPDKRVLADVRAGYRFDVAARSFSDVGRAEVQVALPLSLGPSGVEELSGGRIPSSWTVPGLPVNPQYRTLDNLIEITDKPRRQGRVARVDRSAKSALAPNDDGQALLEMLVRDAENTRAEAIRSSLARCKELYLSPDSRYRSSQCLRTFIDEHDGDTRAAEAHLLIGIQRMDYAGDHQAAMDEFRKFIERAPDHPEAELARYRLWLAATEKGDIQEAKRLGRAYLHSHPRGRYVGQIIKRFRDLASELGG
;
A
#
# COMPACT_ATOMS: atom_id res chain seq x y z
N MET A 1 4.95 -27.29 62.67
CA MET A 1 4.33 -27.51 61.34
C MET A 1 3.26 -26.45 61.17
N ASP A 2 3.57 -25.38 60.42
CA ASP A 2 2.64 -24.28 60.20
C ASP A 2 1.91 -24.49 58.88
N SER A 3 0.63 -24.86 58.96
CA SER A 3 -0.20 -25.20 57.81
C SER A 3 -0.65 -23.93 57.07
N ARG A 4 0.27 -23.32 56.31
CA ARG A 4 -0.07 -22.24 55.38
C ARG A 4 -1.12 -22.76 54.40
N ARG A 5 -2.35 -22.25 54.52
CA ARG A 5 -3.42 -22.50 53.56
C ARG A 5 -2.88 -22.10 52.17
N PRO A 6 -3.04 -22.94 51.13
CA PRO A 6 -2.62 -22.56 49.77
C PRO A 6 -3.34 -21.25 49.39
N SER A 7 -2.61 -20.32 48.76
CA SER A 7 -3.21 -19.07 48.31
C SER A 7 -4.37 -19.39 47.37
N ARG A 8 -5.55 -18.87 47.70
CA ARG A 8 -6.72 -19.05 46.85
C ARG A 8 -6.50 -18.25 45.58
N TYR A 9 -6.48 -18.95 44.45
CA TYR A 9 -6.35 -18.35 43.13
C TYR A 9 -7.45 -17.29 42.92
N GLY A 10 -7.04 -16.02 42.93
CA GLY A 10 -7.91 -14.86 43.03
C GLY A 10 -8.12 -14.15 41.70
N CYS A 11 -8.86 -13.04 41.75
CA CYS A 11 -9.15 -12.23 40.57
C CYS A 11 -7.91 -11.52 40.00
N LEU A 12 -6.85 -11.35 40.80
CA LEU A 12 -5.60 -10.71 40.37
C LEU A 12 -4.76 -11.70 39.56
N GLU A 13 -4.51 -12.88 40.13
CA GLU A 13 -3.80 -13.97 39.47
C GLU A 13 -4.54 -14.39 38.18
N CYS A 14 -5.88 -14.48 38.24
CA CYS A 14 -6.71 -14.72 37.06
C CYS A 14 -6.66 -13.58 36.01
N SER A 15 -6.28 -12.36 36.38
CA SER A 15 -6.08 -11.26 35.43
C SER A 15 -4.69 -11.29 34.80
N GLU A 16 -3.67 -11.68 35.57
CA GLU A 16 -2.27 -11.77 35.13
C GLU A 16 -2.08 -12.98 34.18
N ASP A 17 -2.67 -14.12 34.51
CA ASP A 17 -2.59 -15.35 33.71
C ASP A 17 -3.46 -15.34 32.45
N ALA A 18 -4.36 -14.36 32.26
CA ALA A 18 -5.38 -14.38 31.21
C ALA A 18 -4.80 -14.42 29.78
N GLU A 19 -3.71 -13.71 29.51
CA GLU A 19 -3.02 -13.76 28.22
C GLU A 19 -2.10 -14.98 28.09
N ALA A 20 -1.67 -15.58 29.21
CA ALA A 20 -0.88 -16.80 29.19
C ALA A 20 -1.76 -18.01 28.79
N VAL A 21 -3.00 -18.09 29.30
CA VAL A 21 -3.98 -19.12 28.91
C VAL A 21 -4.33 -19.01 27.42
N LEU A 22 -4.66 -17.81 26.93
CA LEU A 22 -5.04 -17.62 25.52
C LEU A 22 -3.91 -17.85 24.52
N GLY A 23 -2.66 -17.89 24.98
CA GLY A 23 -1.50 -18.24 24.17
C GLY A 23 -0.95 -19.65 24.40
N GLU A 24 -1.66 -20.52 25.14
CA GLU A 24 -1.22 -21.88 25.52
C GLU A 24 0.14 -21.90 26.28
N ARG A 25 0.45 -20.82 27.01
CA ARG A 25 1.71 -20.63 27.74
C ARG A 25 1.64 -20.97 29.23
N LEU A 26 0.44 -21.23 29.76
CA LEU A 26 0.24 -21.45 31.19
C LEU A 26 0.42 -22.95 31.54
N PRO A 27 1.16 -23.32 32.60
CA PRO A 27 1.26 -24.72 33.01
C PRO A 27 -0.09 -25.31 33.42
N ALA A 28 -0.36 -26.58 33.09
CA ALA A 28 -1.66 -27.24 33.28
C ALA A 28 -2.25 -27.08 34.71
N ALA A 29 -1.42 -27.17 35.75
CA ALA A 29 -1.87 -27.00 37.15
C ALA A 29 -2.19 -25.55 37.55
N ALA A 30 -1.84 -24.56 36.74
CA ALA A 30 -2.30 -23.17 36.86
C ALA A 30 -3.50 -22.90 35.95
N GLU A 31 -3.53 -23.52 34.76
CA GLU A 31 -4.67 -23.49 33.83
C GLU A 31 -5.96 -24.08 34.44
N GLU A 32 -5.88 -25.20 35.16
CA GLU A 32 -7.00 -25.77 35.90
C GLU A 32 -7.57 -24.77 36.92
N ARG A 33 -6.70 -24.11 37.70
CA ARG A 33 -7.07 -23.10 38.69
C ARG A 33 -7.66 -21.82 38.05
N TYR A 34 -7.14 -21.43 36.88
CA TYR A 34 -7.71 -20.36 36.06
C TYR A 34 -9.14 -20.67 35.63
N PHE A 35 -9.36 -21.85 35.03
CA PHE A 35 -10.68 -22.25 34.55
C PHE A 35 -11.68 -22.49 35.68
N ASP A 36 -11.24 -23.01 36.83
CA ASP A 36 -12.04 -23.08 38.06
C ASP A 36 -12.46 -21.68 38.53
N HIS A 37 -11.54 -20.71 38.54
CA HIS A 37 -11.83 -19.35 38.97
C HIS A 37 -12.82 -18.63 38.03
N ILE A 38 -12.64 -18.68 36.70
CA ILE A 38 -13.59 -18.01 35.79
C ILE A 38 -14.96 -18.69 35.78
N ARG A 39 -15.05 -20.00 36.07
CA ARG A 39 -16.33 -20.69 36.30
C ARG A 39 -17.06 -20.14 37.53
N GLY A 40 -16.34 -19.71 38.57
CA GLY A 40 -16.90 -19.07 39.77
C GLY A 40 -17.06 -17.54 39.71
N CYS A 41 -16.36 -16.84 38.83
CA CYS A 41 -16.26 -15.37 38.83
C CYS A 41 -16.78 -14.72 37.53
N SER A 42 -18.01 -14.20 37.56
CA SER A 42 -18.68 -13.56 36.40
C SER A 42 -18.01 -12.28 35.87
N ARG A 43 -17.08 -11.68 36.64
CA ARG A 43 -16.24 -10.57 36.19
C ARG A 43 -15.06 -11.08 35.35
N CYS A 44 -14.31 -12.06 35.88
CA CYS A 44 -13.18 -12.65 35.17
C CYS A 44 -13.62 -13.44 33.93
N TRP A 45 -14.78 -14.12 33.96
CA TRP A 45 -15.37 -14.75 32.78
C TRP A 45 -15.66 -13.75 31.65
N ARG A 46 -16.21 -12.57 31.98
CA ARG A 46 -16.45 -11.51 30.99
C ARG A 46 -15.14 -10.94 30.42
N ALA A 47 -14.13 -10.74 31.27
CA ALA A 47 -12.81 -10.29 30.83
C ALA A 47 -12.15 -11.31 29.89
N HIS A 48 -12.14 -12.59 30.27
CA HIS A 48 -11.64 -13.69 29.45
C HIS A 48 -12.35 -13.75 28.09
N ARG A 49 -13.69 -13.67 28.05
CA ARG A 49 -14.45 -13.69 26.78
C ARG A 49 -14.15 -12.49 25.87
N VAL A 50 -13.82 -11.33 26.42
CA VAL A 50 -13.38 -10.17 25.64
C VAL A 50 -11.98 -10.40 25.07
N LEU A 51 -11.04 -10.85 25.90
CA LEU A 51 -9.68 -11.17 25.45
C LEU A 51 -9.68 -12.29 24.40
N GLN A 52 -10.46 -13.36 24.60
CA GLN A 52 -10.60 -14.46 23.63
C GLN A 52 -11.06 -13.96 22.25
N ARG A 53 -11.97 -12.98 22.20
CA ARG A 53 -12.40 -12.35 20.94
C ARG A 53 -11.36 -11.42 20.31
N LEU A 54 -10.49 -10.80 21.12
CA LEU A 54 -9.36 -10.04 20.60
C LEU A 54 -8.30 -10.98 20.00
N TYR A 55 -8.00 -12.09 20.66
CA TYR A 55 -6.97 -13.05 20.25
C TYR A 55 -7.42 -14.00 19.13
N ALA A 56 -8.70 -14.36 19.05
CA ALA A 56 -9.26 -15.14 17.93
C ALA A 56 -9.36 -14.36 16.61
N GLY A 57 -9.18 -13.02 16.66
CA GLY A 57 -9.49 -12.14 15.55
C GLY A 57 -11.01 -12.00 15.29
N PRO A 58 -11.42 -11.30 14.22
CA PRO A 58 -12.81 -11.34 13.79
C PRO A 58 -13.19 -12.77 13.39
N ASP A 59 -14.30 -13.28 13.91
CA ASP A 59 -14.80 -14.63 13.61
C ASP A 59 -14.85 -14.87 12.09
N VAL A 60 -13.90 -15.64 11.55
CA VAL A 60 -14.05 -16.26 10.24
C VAL A 60 -15.13 -17.33 10.41
N PRO A 61 -16.30 -17.22 9.76
CA PRO A 61 -17.34 -18.23 9.92
C PRO A 61 -16.78 -19.57 9.46
N SER A 62 -16.77 -20.57 10.36
CA SER A 62 -16.43 -21.93 9.97
C SER A 62 -17.34 -22.39 8.83
N GLU A 63 -16.79 -23.17 7.91
CA GLU A 63 -17.35 -23.47 6.59
C GLU A 63 -18.82 -23.90 6.63
N ARG A 64 -19.74 -22.93 6.53
CA ARG A 64 -21.13 -23.19 6.24
C ARG A 64 -21.19 -23.65 4.79
N SER A 65 -21.64 -24.88 4.56
CA SER A 65 -21.70 -25.46 3.22
C SER A 65 -22.31 -24.48 2.22
N SER A 66 -21.72 -24.42 1.01
CA SER A 66 -22.09 -23.48 -0.07
C SER A 66 -23.59 -23.50 -0.40
N THR A 67 -24.27 -24.62 -0.14
CA THR A 67 -25.73 -24.80 -0.31
C THR A 67 -26.60 -24.05 0.71
N SER A 68 -26.06 -23.67 1.86
CA SER A 68 -26.71 -22.79 2.84
C SER A 68 -26.52 -21.33 2.45
N LEU A 69 -25.27 -20.95 2.17
CA LEU A 69 -24.89 -19.59 1.76
C LEU A 69 -25.61 -19.16 0.47
N ASN A 70 -25.70 -20.03 -0.54
CA ASN A 70 -26.46 -19.74 -1.76
C ASN A 70 -27.97 -19.59 -1.52
N ARG A 71 -28.55 -20.28 -0.53
CA ARG A 71 -29.97 -20.12 -0.16
C ARG A 71 -30.23 -18.83 0.60
N GLU A 72 -29.34 -18.47 1.52
CA GLU A 72 -29.41 -17.24 2.30
C GLU A 72 -29.17 -16.02 1.40
N PHE A 73 -28.17 -16.08 0.51
CA PHE A 73 -27.90 -15.03 -0.49
C PHE A 73 -29.03 -14.92 -1.53
N ALA A 74 -29.60 -16.03 -2.02
CA ALA A 74 -30.80 -15.99 -2.86
C ALA A 74 -32.07 -15.56 -2.10
N GLY A 75 -32.08 -15.63 -0.77
CA GLY A 75 -33.11 -15.04 0.08
C GLY A 75 -32.95 -13.51 0.16
N ILE A 76 -31.73 -13.04 0.42
CA ILE A 76 -31.38 -11.62 0.47
C ILE A 76 -31.60 -10.94 -0.88
N LEU A 77 -31.21 -11.58 -1.99
CA LEU A 77 -31.46 -11.08 -3.34
C LEU A 77 -32.96 -11.02 -3.69
N ARG A 78 -33.77 -11.96 -3.20
CA ARG A 78 -35.24 -11.89 -3.35
C ARG A 78 -35.85 -10.78 -2.50
N GLY A 79 -35.46 -10.65 -1.24
CA GLY A 79 -35.90 -9.53 -0.39
C GLY A 79 -35.48 -8.16 -0.93
N LEU A 80 -34.31 -8.05 -1.55
CA LEU A 80 -33.87 -6.83 -2.25
C LEU A 80 -34.63 -6.59 -3.55
N ALA A 81 -34.99 -7.64 -4.30
CA ALA A 81 -35.84 -7.53 -5.49
C ALA A 81 -37.25 -7.08 -5.12
N GLU A 82 -37.86 -7.69 -4.10
CA GLU A 82 -39.18 -7.36 -3.56
C GLU A 82 -39.22 -5.93 -3.01
N ALA A 83 -38.25 -5.53 -2.18
CA ALA A 83 -38.15 -4.15 -1.68
C ALA A 83 -37.88 -3.10 -2.79
N ARG A 84 -37.19 -3.50 -3.88
CA ARG A 84 -37.00 -2.65 -5.06
C ARG A 84 -38.28 -2.55 -5.90
N GLU A 85 -39.06 -3.63 -5.97
CA GLU A 85 -40.36 -3.64 -6.64
C GLU A 85 -41.38 -2.79 -5.88
N GLU A 86 -41.41 -2.90 -4.54
CA GLU A 86 -42.23 -2.08 -3.64
C GLU A 86 -41.89 -0.59 -3.75
N ARG A 87 -40.61 -0.22 -3.76
CA ARG A 87 -40.18 1.15 -4.06
C ARG A 87 -40.58 1.58 -5.48
N SER A 88 -40.63 0.68 -6.46
CA SER A 88 -41.10 0.99 -7.81
C SER A 88 -42.62 1.14 -7.91
N ARG A 89 -43.40 0.49 -7.02
CA ARG A 89 -44.85 0.68 -6.90
C ARG A 89 -45.14 1.98 -6.16
N ALA A 90 -44.39 2.29 -5.11
CA ALA A 90 -44.46 3.58 -4.40
C ALA A 90 -44.11 4.76 -5.32
N SER A 91 -43.05 4.66 -6.14
CA SER A 91 -42.71 5.72 -7.09
C SER A 91 -43.72 5.86 -8.24
N ARG A 92 -44.30 4.75 -8.72
CA ARG A 92 -45.41 4.80 -9.68
C ARG A 92 -46.67 5.44 -9.09
N ALA A 93 -46.96 5.22 -7.81
CA ALA A 93 -48.06 5.89 -7.12
C ALA A 93 -47.86 7.42 -7.00
N THR A 94 -46.61 7.89 -6.82
CA THR A 94 -46.31 9.34 -6.79
C THR A 94 -46.24 10.00 -8.17
N HIS A 95 -46.02 9.24 -9.25
CA HIS A 95 -45.97 9.80 -10.62
C HIS A 95 -47.31 9.80 -11.36
N LEU A 96 -48.36 9.14 -10.84
CA LEU A 96 -49.70 9.13 -11.43
C LEU A 96 -50.54 10.40 -11.13
N GLY A 97 -50.01 11.35 -10.34
CA GLY A 97 -50.69 12.60 -10.01
C GLY A 97 -50.40 13.79 -10.94
N ALA A 98 -49.46 13.69 -11.88
CA ALA A 98 -48.99 14.83 -12.67
C ALA A 98 -48.43 14.46 -14.06
N SER A 99 -49.29 14.03 -15.00
CA SER A 99 -48.98 14.02 -16.45
C SER A 99 -50.15 13.69 -17.42
N THR A 100 -51.41 13.89 -17.02
CA THR A 100 -52.55 13.78 -17.96
C THR A 100 -52.77 15.08 -18.75
N ALA A 101 -51.86 15.42 -19.69
CA ALA A 101 -52.04 16.63 -20.51
C ALA A 101 -51.37 16.72 -21.91
N VAL A 102 -50.23 16.08 -22.22
CA VAL A 102 -49.44 16.50 -23.43
C VAL A 102 -48.99 15.39 -24.42
N VAL A 103 -48.71 14.15 -24.02
CA VAL A 103 -48.05 13.17 -24.93
C VAL A 103 -49.06 12.28 -25.70
N ALA A 104 -49.96 12.91 -26.46
CA ALA A 104 -50.97 12.23 -27.29
C ALA A 104 -50.89 12.53 -28.80
N LEU A 105 -49.90 13.31 -29.26
CA LEU A 105 -49.82 13.82 -30.65
C LEU A 105 -48.50 13.58 -31.40
N ALA A 106 -47.55 12.82 -30.84
CA ALA A 106 -46.22 12.64 -31.45
C ALA A 106 -45.92 11.23 -32.01
N THR A 107 -46.74 10.22 -31.72
CA THR A 107 -46.43 8.81 -32.05
C THR A 107 -47.03 8.30 -33.36
N THR A 108 -47.99 9.00 -33.96
CA THR A 108 -48.70 8.56 -35.17
C THR A 108 -47.96 8.82 -36.48
N ALA A 109 -46.89 9.63 -36.48
CA ALA A 109 -46.18 10.02 -37.70
C ALA A 109 -44.98 9.11 -38.07
N CYS A 110 -44.29 8.54 -37.08
CA CYS A 110 -43.02 7.83 -37.33
C CYS A 110 -43.16 6.34 -37.71
N VAL A 111 -44.35 5.75 -37.62
CA VAL A 111 -44.56 4.31 -37.86
C VAL A 111 -44.79 3.99 -39.36
N LEU A 112 -45.24 4.95 -40.17
CA LEU A 112 -45.48 4.71 -41.61
C LEU A 112 -44.24 4.83 -42.51
N ALA A 113 -43.14 5.43 -42.05
CA ALA A 113 -41.98 5.76 -42.89
C ALA A 113 -40.93 4.64 -43.04
N LEU A 114 -41.02 3.55 -42.26
CA LEU A 114 -39.98 2.51 -42.15
C LEU A 114 -40.32 1.17 -42.84
N MET A 115 -41.43 1.09 -43.57
CA MET A 115 -41.93 -0.15 -44.21
C MET A 115 -41.63 -0.28 -45.72
N LEU A 116 -40.76 0.58 -46.30
CA LEU A 116 -40.57 0.68 -47.76
C LEU A 116 -39.11 0.73 -48.25
N ILE A 117 -38.18 0.01 -47.60
CA ILE A 117 -36.84 -0.25 -48.17
C ILE A 117 -36.44 -1.72 -47.96
N PRO A 118 -36.43 -2.56 -49.01
CA PRO A 118 -35.87 -3.91 -48.96
C PRO A 118 -34.41 -3.94 -49.44
N GLY A 119 -33.55 -4.56 -48.65
CA GLY A 119 -32.27 -5.15 -49.10
C GLY A 119 -31.01 -4.29 -48.90
N GLN A 120 -30.17 -4.71 -47.95
CA GLN A 120 -28.79 -5.21 -48.18
C GLN A 120 -28.13 -5.46 -46.81
N GLY A 121 -28.07 -6.73 -46.41
CA GLY A 121 -27.31 -7.16 -45.24
C GLY A 121 -25.89 -7.51 -45.64
N GLY A 122 -24.93 -6.66 -45.27
CA GLY A 122 -23.50 -6.98 -45.28
C GLY A 122 -22.93 -6.67 -43.89
N ASP A 123 -22.56 -7.71 -43.15
CA ASP A 123 -22.08 -7.56 -41.77
C ASP A 123 -20.68 -6.93 -41.71
N LEU A 124 -20.65 -5.62 -41.49
CA LEU A 124 -19.52 -4.91 -40.91
C LEU A 124 -19.68 -4.88 -39.40
N PHE A 125 -19.14 -5.85 -38.65
CA PHE A 125 -18.74 -5.69 -37.23
C PHE A 125 -17.96 -6.93 -36.73
N ASP A 126 -16.70 -7.08 -37.12
CA ASP A 126 -15.76 -7.89 -36.34
C ASP A 126 -15.17 -7.03 -35.21
N ARG A 127 -15.79 -7.13 -34.03
CA ARG A 127 -15.26 -6.61 -32.76
C ARG A 127 -15.10 -7.78 -31.81
N THR A 128 -13.94 -8.42 -31.89
CA THR A 128 -13.56 -9.52 -31.00
C THR A 128 -13.55 -9.04 -29.53
N PRO A 129 -14.38 -9.61 -28.64
CA PRO A 129 -14.34 -9.26 -27.23
C PRO A 129 -13.15 -9.94 -26.55
N TRP A 130 -12.41 -9.19 -25.75
CA TRP A 130 -11.31 -9.74 -24.94
C TRP A 130 -11.89 -10.67 -23.87
N VAL A 131 -11.73 -11.97 -24.06
CA VAL A 131 -12.05 -12.96 -23.03
C VAL A 131 -11.04 -12.83 -21.90
N ILE A 132 -11.54 -12.55 -20.70
CA ILE A 132 -10.74 -12.58 -19.47
C ILE A 132 -10.35 -14.04 -19.22
N ALA A 133 -9.11 -14.39 -19.54
CA ALA A 133 -8.53 -15.66 -19.11
C ALA A 133 -8.35 -15.60 -17.59
N PHE A 134 -9.06 -16.47 -16.87
CA PHE A 134 -8.82 -16.67 -15.44
C PHE A 134 -7.40 -17.21 -15.24
N GLN A 135 -6.63 -16.55 -14.37
CA GLN A 135 -5.25 -16.96 -14.07
C GLN A 135 -5.21 -18.31 -13.35
N ASP A 136 -4.18 -19.09 -13.67
CA ASP A 136 -3.90 -20.39 -13.07
C ASP A 136 -3.38 -20.19 -11.62
N PRO A 137 -4.08 -20.71 -10.58
CA PRO A 137 -3.74 -20.44 -9.18
C PRO A 137 -2.41 -21.03 -8.71
N ASP A 138 -1.81 -21.96 -9.46
CA ASP A 138 -0.59 -22.68 -9.07
C ASP A 138 0.72 -21.98 -9.48
N THR A 139 0.66 -20.77 -10.06
CA THR A 139 1.87 -20.02 -10.43
C THR A 139 2.56 -19.45 -9.19
N VAL A 140 3.68 -20.04 -8.77
CA VAL A 140 4.49 -19.56 -7.63
C VAL A 140 5.23 -18.27 -8.01
N TYR A 141 4.56 -17.13 -7.82
CA TYR A 141 5.14 -15.79 -7.98
C TYR A 141 6.10 -15.48 -6.83
N GLY A 142 7.42 -15.43 -7.08
CA GLY A 142 8.38 -15.07 -6.03
C GLY A 142 9.80 -14.74 -6.51
N GLY A 143 10.44 -15.66 -7.24
CA GLY A 143 11.87 -15.60 -7.51
C GLY A 143 12.32 -14.40 -8.36
N ILE A 144 13.56 -13.96 -8.12
CA ILE A 144 14.31 -13.11 -9.07
C ILE A 144 14.89 -14.02 -10.17
N ASP A 145 13.99 -14.62 -10.97
CA ASP A 145 14.36 -15.60 -12.00
C ASP A 145 14.70 -14.97 -13.34
N HIS A 146 14.55 -13.64 -13.48
CA HIS A 146 14.74 -12.93 -14.74
C HIS A 146 15.71 -11.75 -14.61
N PRO A 147 16.71 -11.60 -15.51
CA PRO A 147 17.68 -10.49 -15.46
C PRO A 147 17.05 -9.10 -15.47
N ALA A 148 15.85 -8.96 -16.06
CA ALA A 148 15.10 -7.70 -16.06
C ALA A 148 14.66 -7.21 -14.67
N MET A 149 14.74 -8.02 -13.61
CA MET A 149 14.47 -7.65 -12.21
C MET A 149 15.74 -7.30 -11.43
N VAL A 150 16.92 -7.53 -12.01
CA VAL A 150 18.22 -7.43 -11.31
C VAL A 150 18.78 -6.00 -11.45
N TYR A 151 18.07 -5.04 -10.83
CA TYR A 151 18.53 -3.67 -10.69
C TYR A 151 18.04 -3.05 -9.37
N GLY A 152 18.68 -1.94 -9.00
CA GLY A 152 18.31 -1.09 -7.89
C GLY A 152 17.93 0.29 -8.42
N ARG A 153 17.14 1.03 -7.64
CA ARG A 153 16.65 2.35 -8.00
C ARG A 153 16.66 3.28 -6.80
N ILE A 154 17.06 4.54 -7.01
CA ILE A 154 16.88 5.62 -6.05
C ILE A 154 15.41 6.09 -6.08
N VAL A 155 14.75 6.05 -4.93
CA VAL A 155 13.35 6.45 -4.72
C VAL A 155 13.25 7.88 -4.16
N GLY A 156 14.22 8.27 -3.32
CA GLY A 156 14.31 9.61 -2.76
C GLY A 156 15.56 9.80 -1.89
N GLY A 157 15.73 11.01 -1.37
CA GLY A 157 16.91 11.36 -0.58
C GLY A 157 18.11 11.81 -1.41
N GLN A 158 19.29 11.85 -0.78
CA GLN A 158 20.56 12.32 -1.34
C GLN A 158 21.70 11.38 -0.90
N GLY A 159 22.82 11.44 -1.63
CA GLY A 159 24.01 10.60 -1.44
C GLY A 159 24.66 10.21 -2.77
N ARG A 160 25.78 9.49 -2.69
CA ARG A 160 26.57 9.06 -3.85
C ARG A 160 26.26 7.63 -4.22
N VAL A 161 26.18 7.38 -5.53
CA VAL A 161 26.03 6.04 -6.10
C VAL A 161 27.22 5.81 -7.01
N LEU A 162 28.07 4.84 -6.67
CA LEU A 162 29.34 4.56 -7.33
C LEU A 162 29.28 3.20 -8.03
N ASP A 163 29.78 3.11 -9.26
CA ASP A 163 29.92 1.84 -9.97
C ASP A 163 31.05 0.97 -9.40
N SER A 164 31.22 -0.24 -9.95
CA SER A 164 32.28 -1.17 -9.54
C SER A 164 33.73 -0.66 -9.73
N ARG A 165 33.93 0.48 -10.39
CA ARG A 165 35.21 1.17 -10.60
C ARG A 165 35.36 2.41 -9.71
N GLY A 166 34.34 2.74 -8.91
CA GLY A 166 34.29 3.94 -8.08
C GLY A 166 33.84 5.21 -8.81
N GLU A 167 33.33 5.10 -10.05
CA GLU A 167 32.82 6.25 -10.80
C GLU A 167 31.36 6.56 -10.42
N THR A 168 31.03 7.83 -10.21
CA THR A 168 29.66 8.26 -9.85
C THR A 168 28.67 7.97 -10.99
N LEU A 169 27.65 7.17 -10.70
CA LEU A 169 26.51 6.95 -11.57
C LEU A 169 25.54 8.13 -11.47
N ALA A 170 25.22 8.74 -12.62
CA ALA A 170 24.23 9.80 -12.75
C ALA A 170 22.79 9.29 -12.99
N ASP A 171 22.62 7.98 -13.22
CA ASP A 171 21.32 7.35 -13.42
C ASP A 171 20.67 7.02 -12.06
N HIS A 172 19.36 7.18 -11.96
CA HIS A 172 18.60 6.74 -10.79
C HIS A 172 18.43 5.22 -10.73
N ILE A 173 18.79 4.48 -11.80
CA ILE A 173 18.80 3.02 -11.86
C ILE A 173 20.25 2.52 -11.91
N PHE A 174 20.60 1.56 -11.05
CA PHE A 174 21.95 1.02 -10.90
C PHE A 174 21.99 -0.52 -10.86
N PRO A 175 23.10 -1.16 -11.27
CA PRO A 175 23.26 -2.61 -11.27
C PRO A 175 23.75 -3.17 -9.92
N ILE A 176 23.96 -4.49 -9.86
CA ILE A 176 24.81 -5.15 -8.84
C ILE A 176 26.24 -4.58 -8.90
N ALA A 177 26.99 -4.71 -7.81
CA ALA A 177 28.36 -4.20 -7.60
C ALA A 177 28.45 -2.67 -7.54
N THR A 178 27.31 -2.02 -7.30
CA THR A 178 27.21 -0.60 -6.95
C THR A 178 27.41 -0.39 -5.46
N ARG A 179 28.20 0.64 -5.10
CA ARG A 179 28.36 1.15 -3.74
C ARG A 179 27.51 2.41 -3.56
N LEU A 180 26.94 2.56 -2.37
CA LEU A 180 25.98 3.58 -2.00
C LEU A 180 26.50 4.25 -0.73
N GLU A 181 26.66 5.56 -0.75
CA GLU A 181 27.30 6.33 0.32
C GLU A 181 26.44 7.55 0.67
N THR A 182 26.33 7.87 1.95
CA THR A 182 25.62 9.04 2.48
C THR A 182 26.51 9.84 3.43
N ASP A 183 26.52 11.16 3.29
CA ASP A 183 27.19 12.04 4.24
C ASP A 183 26.38 12.22 5.55
N ALA A 184 26.96 12.88 6.55
CA ALA A 184 26.40 12.99 7.91
C ALA A 184 25.05 13.74 8.03
N ALA A 185 24.63 14.45 7.00
CA ALA A 185 23.31 15.12 6.92
C ALA A 185 22.39 14.50 5.86
N GLU A 186 22.88 13.52 5.10
CA GLU A 186 22.15 12.90 4.00
C GLU A 186 21.47 11.61 4.42
N SER A 187 20.50 11.18 3.64
CA SER A 187 19.89 9.85 3.73
C SER A 187 19.29 9.51 2.38
N MET A 188 19.29 8.23 2.03
CA MET A 188 18.87 7.75 0.72
C MET A 188 17.84 6.64 0.85
N GLN A 189 16.76 6.70 0.08
CA GLN A 189 15.79 5.60 -0.04
C GLN A 189 15.95 4.91 -1.38
N LEU A 190 16.02 3.59 -1.33
CA LEU A 190 16.35 2.71 -2.44
C LEU A 190 15.28 1.62 -2.57
N GLN A 191 14.98 1.23 -3.79
CA GLN A 191 14.23 0.02 -4.12
C GLN A 191 15.18 -0.93 -4.84
N LEU A 192 15.41 -2.11 -4.26
CA LEU A 192 16.19 -3.18 -4.86
C LEU A 192 15.24 -4.28 -5.31
N VAL A 193 15.51 -4.87 -6.49
CA VAL A 193 14.85 -6.08 -6.99
C VAL A 193 13.31 -6.01 -6.99
N GLY A 194 12.76 -4.80 -7.17
CA GLY A 194 11.34 -4.44 -7.05
C GLY A 194 10.74 -4.53 -5.65
N LYS A 195 11.20 -5.47 -4.81
CA LYS A 195 10.51 -5.90 -3.58
C LYS A 195 11.16 -5.43 -2.26
N ILE A 196 12.43 -4.99 -2.29
CA ILE A 196 13.18 -4.64 -1.08
C ILE A 196 13.34 -3.12 -1.02
N LEU A 197 12.60 -2.46 -0.13
CA LEU A 197 12.75 -1.04 0.14
C LEU A 197 13.80 -0.85 1.25
N THR A 198 14.83 -0.06 0.98
CA THR A 198 15.98 0.15 1.88
C THR A 198 16.16 1.64 2.14
N ASN A 199 16.29 2.03 3.40
CA ASN A 199 16.66 3.38 3.80
C ASN A 199 18.09 3.36 4.33
N VAL A 200 18.99 4.01 3.61
CA VAL A 200 20.38 4.26 4.03
C VAL A 200 20.35 5.54 4.87
N GLY A 201 20.66 5.42 6.16
CA GLY A 201 20.77 6.55 7.08
C GLY A 201 22.02 7.41 6.81
N PRO A 202 22.28 8.43 7.65
CA PRO A 202 23.49 9.25 7.52
C PRO A 202 24.79 8.47 7.72
N SER A 203 25.90 9.00 7.21
CA SER A 203 27.26 8.46 7.38
C SER A 203 27.40 6.95 7.06
N SER A 204 26.64 6.44 6.09
CA SER A 204 26.49 5.01 5.85
C SER A 204 27.12 4.58 4.52
N GLU A 205 27.63 3.34 4.47
CA GLU A 205 28.26 2.76 3.27
C GLU A 205 27.72 1.35 3.02
N LEU A 206 26.88 1.22 1.98
CA LEU A 206 26.19 0.00 1.60
C LEU A 206 26.64 -0.42 0.20
N THR A 207 27.10 -1.66 0.04
CA THR A 207 27.48 -2.23 -1.27
C THR A 207 26.50 -3.33 -1.66
N TRP A 208 25.95 -3.27 -2.87
CA TRP A 208 25.12 -4.37 -3.39
C TRP A 208 26.00 -5.45 -4.01
N ARG A 209 26.15 -6.59 -3.32
CA ARG A 209 27.12 -7.63 -3.69
C ARG A 209 26.55 -8.64 -4.69
N SER A 210 25.32 -9.11 -4.49
CA SER A 210 24.67 -10.05 -5.41
C SER A 210 23.14 -9.99 -5.35
N ALA A 211 22.49 -10.48 -6.40
CA ALA A 211 21.08 -10.85 -6.38
C ALA A 211 20.82 -11.99 -7.37
N GLY A 212 20.11 -13.01 -6.90
CA GLY A 212 19.61 -14.14 -7.69
C GLY A 212 18.30 -14.65 -7.10
N SER A 213 17.76 -15.71 -7.69
CA SER A 213 16.42 -16.21 -7.35
C SER A 213 16.26 -16.72 -5.92
N GLY A 214 17.31 -17.29 -5.34
CA GLY A 214 17.31 -17.80 -3.96
C GLY A 214 17.86 -16.85 -2.90
N GLU A 215 18.71 -15.88 -3.27
CA GLU A 215 19.43 -15.01 -2.32
C GLU A 215 19.73 -13.63 -2.91
N VAL A 216 19.64 -12.59 -2.07
CA VAL A 216 20.11 -11.22 -2.33
C VAL A 216 21.11 -10.86 -1.24
N GLU A 217 22.33 -10.46 -1.61
CA GLU A 217 23.39 -10.13 -0.68
C GLU A 217 23.79 -8.66 -0.76
N LEU A 218 23.82 -8.01 0.40
CA LEU A 218 24.32 -6.65 0.60
C LEU A 218 25.46 -6.68 1.63
N GLY A 219 26.47 -5.83 1.44
CA GLY A 219 27.50 -5.57 2.45
C GLY A 219 27.27 -4.20 3.08
N LEU A 220 27.21 -4.13 4.41
CA LEU A 220 27.16 -2.88 5.17
C LEU A 220 28.50 -2.72 5.91
N GLU A 221 29.31 -1.76 5.47
CA GLU A 221 30.66 -1.56 6.02
C GLU A 221 30.66 -0.57 7.20
N ARG A 222 29.73 0.38 7.23
CA ARG A 222 29.47 1.34 8.34
C ARG A 222 28.10 2.00 8.24
N GLY A 223 27.62 2.54 9.35
CA GLY A 223 26.41 3.35 9.47
C GLY A 223 25.15 2.52 9.75
N LEU A 224 23.98 3.12 9.56
CA LEU A 224 22.67 2.56 9.95
C LEU A 224 21.77 2.45 8.73
N VAL A 225 21.37 1.23 8.40
CA VAL A 225 20.49 0.94 7.25
C VAL A 225 19.24 0.20 7.72
N ALA A 226 18.08 0.69 7.32
CA ALA A 226 16.80 0.03 7.54
C ALA A 226 16.30 -0.67 6.28
N PHE A 227 15.69 -1.83 6.46
CA PHE A 227 15.17 -2.67 5.39
C PHE A 227 13.70 -2.97 5.62
N ARG A 228 12.94 -2.98 4.52
CA ARG A 228 11.55 -3.40 4.46
C ARG A 228 11.38 -4.37 3.31
N TYR A 229 11.05 -5.61 3.65
CA TYR A 229 10.93 -6.71 2.70
C TYR A 229 9.80 -7.66 3.13
N ASP A 230 8.62 -7.47 2.56
CA ASP A 230 7.45 -8.33 2.81
C ASP A 230 7.53 -9.62 1.98
N ARG A 231 8.49 -10.46 2.36
CA ARG A 231 8.88 -11.69 1.67
C ARG A 231 7.74 -12.73 1.60
N LEU A 232 7.39 -13.14 0.38
CA LEU A 232 6.44 -14.21 0.07
C LEU A 232 7.12 -15.59 -0.05
N PRO A 233 6.36 -16.71 -0.03
CA PRO A 233 6.89 -18.01 -0.43
C PRO A 233 7.42 -17.98 -1.88
N GLY A 234 8.68 -18.39 -2.07
CA GLY A 234 9.37 -18.33 -3.37
C GLY A 234 10.21 -17.08 -3.60
N ASP A 235 10.06 -16.02 -2.78
CA ASP A 235 10.97 -14.87 -2.80
C ASP A 235 12.37 -15.26 -2.26
N PRO A 236 13.46 -14.62 -2.72
CA PRO A 236 14.82 -14.88 -2.23
C PRO A 236 14.99 -14.55 -0.74
N THR A 237 16.01 -15.13 -0.12
CA THR A 237 16.46 -14.73 1.22
C THR A 237 17.31 -13.46 1.13
N LEU A 238 17.05 -12.46 1.98
CA LEU A 238 17.93 -11.30 2.09
C LEU A 238 19.05 -11.61 3.11
N LYS A 239 20.29 -11.31 2.74
CA LYS A 239 21.49 -11.51 3.54
C LYS A 239 22.27 -10.20 3.60
N ILE A 240 22.57 -9.73 4.81
CA ILE A 240 23.43 -8.56 5.04
C ILE A 240 24.74 -9.06 5.66
N GLU A 241 25.85 -8.90 4.95
CA GLU A 241 27.18 -9.09 5.51
C GLU A 241 27.67 -7.80 6.16
N THR A 242 28.27 -7.93 7.35
CA THR A 242 28.93 -6.84 8.08
C THR A 242 30.31 -7.31 8.52
N PRO A 243 31.20 -6.42 9.01
CA PRO A 243 32.55 -6.82 9.47
C PRO A 243 32.54 -7.88 10.57
N THR A 244 31.47 -7.97 11.37
CA THR A 244 31.39 -8.85 12.56
C THR A 244 30.26 -9.88 12.51
N ALA A 245 29.36 -9.86 11.52
CA ALA A 245 28.24 -10.80 11.43
C ALA A 245 27.76 -11.07 9.99
N THR A 246 26.92 -12.09 9.85
CA THR A 246 26.03 -12.26 8.71
C THR A 246 24.59 -12.28 9.23
N VAL A 247 23.78 -11.33 8.76
CA VAL A 247 22.37 -11.20 9.13
C VAL A 247 21.54 -11.88 8.05
N GLN A 248 20.89 -13.00 8.37
CA GLN A 248 20.04 -13.73 7.43
C GLN A 248 18.57 -13.50 7.77
N ILE A 249 17.82 -12.96 6.81
CA ILE A 249 16.50 -12.39 7.07
C ILE A 249 15.39 -13.29 6.55
N ARG A 250 14.52 -13.67 7.49
CA ARG A 250 13.27 -14.40 7.26
C ARG A 250 12.02 -13.53 7.44
N GLY A 251 12.18 -12.23 7.72
CA GLY A 251 11.12 -11.34 8.20
C GLY A 251 11.32 -9.86 7.84
N THR A 252 10.34 -9.04 8.19
CA THR A 252 9.90 -7.99 7.26
C THR A 252 10.46 -6.58 7.44
N VAL A 253 10.67 -6.08 8.67
CA VAL A 253 11.17 -4.72 8.91
C VAL A 253 12.19 -4.75 10.03
N PHE A 254 13.40 -4.32 9.74
CA PHE A 254 14.55 -4.37 10.64
C PHE A 254 15.58 -3.31 10.25
N THR A 255 16.53 -3.04 11.14
CA THR A 255 17.71 -2.21 10.87
C THR A 255 18.98 -3.00 11.20
N VAL A 256 20.04 -2.67 10.49
CA VAL A 256 21.41 -3.12 10.79
C VAL A 256 22.26 -1.86 10.97
N GLU A 257 22.98 -1.80 12.08
CA GLU A 257 23.92 -0.74 12.43
C GLU A 257 25.32 -1.36 12.45
N VAL A 258 26.30 -0.67 11.88
CA VAL A 258 27.73 -0.96 12.01
C VAL A 258 28.41 0.32 12.46
N ASP A 259 28.94 0.33 13.68
CA ASP A 259 29.62 1.51 14.24
C ASP A 259 31.03 1.74 13.65
N ASP A 260 31.68 2.84 14.05
CA ASP A 260 33.05 3.17 13.61
C ASP A 260 34.11 2.13 14.03
N ALA A 261 33.79 1.21 14.95
CA ALA A 261 34.64 0.09 15.37
C ALA A 261 34.30 -1.22 14.64
N GLY A 262 33.30 -1.22 13.75
CA GLY A 262 32.83 -2.40 13.02
C GLY A 262 31.92 -3.33 13.83
N HIS A 263 31.44 -2.89 15.01
CA HIS A 263 30.50 -3.67 15.82
C HIS A 263 29.10 -3.63 15.21
N THR A 264 28.52 -4.81 15.03
CA THR A 264 27.19 -4.95 14.43
C THR A 264 26.10 -4.96 15.49
N THR A 265 25.08 -4.13 15.31
CA THR A 265 23.78 -4.27 15.98
C THR A 265 22.71 -4.63 14.96
N VAL A 266 21.78 -5.51 15.32
CA VAL A 266 20.56 -5.80 14.55
C VAL A 266 19.31 -5.50 15.39
N SER A 267 18.39 -4.70 14.87
CA SER A 267 17.14 -4.31 15.55
C SER A 267 15.93 -4.66 14.70
N VAL A 268 14.92 -5.34 15.27
CA VAL A 268 13.78 -5.85 14.49
C VAL A 268 12.50 -5.12 14.88
N LEU A 269 11.83 -4.50 13.92
CA LEU A 269 10.57 -3.78 14.11
C LEU A 269 9.34 -4.62 13.74
N ARG A 270 9.45 -5.52 12.76
CA ARG A 270 8.37 -6.44 12.38
C ARG A 270 8.92 -7.76 11.83
N GLY A 271 8.50 -8.88 12.41
CA GLY A 271 8.93 -10.22 12.03
C GLY A 271 10.06 -10.77 12.92
N LYS A 272 11.00 -11.49 12.30
CA LYS A 272 12.13 -12.16 12.95
C LYS A 272 13.35 -12.15 12.03
N VAL A 273 14.55 -12.02 12.60
CA VAL A 273 15.84 -12.05 11.91
C VAL A 273 16.76 -13.05 12.60
N GLU A 274 17.50 -13.81 11.80
CA GLU A 274 18.51 -14.76 12.28
C GLU A 274 19.90 -14.12 12.14
N VAL A 275 20.65 -14.03 13.23
CA VAL A 275 21.99 -13.41 13.24
C VAL A 275 23.02 -14.52 13.39
N GLN A 276 23.89 -14.65 12.39
CA GLN A 276 24.97 -15.63 12.34
C GLN A 276 26.32 -14.94 12.55
N GLY A 277 27.25 -15.63 13.21
CA GLY A 277 28.63 -15.18 13.34
C GLY A 277 29.44 -15.42 12.06
N PRO A 278 30.70 -14.95 12.00
CA PRO A 278 31.60 -15.21 10.87
C PRO A 278 31.85 -16.72 10.63
N ASP A 279 31.67 -17.56 11.65
CA ASP A 279 31.74 -19.02 11.58
C ASP A 279 30.42 -19.68 11.10
N LYS A 280 29.46 -18.88 10.64
CA LYS A 280 28.09 -19.26 10.25
C LYS A 280 27.26 -19.94 11.34
N ARG A 281 27.68 -19.89 12.61
CA ARG A 281 26.84 -20.34 13.72
C ARG A 281 25.81 -19.28 14.05
N VAL A 282 24.57 -19.70 14.28
CA VAL A 282 23.50 -18.82 14.79
C VAL A 282 23.91 -18.31 16.17
N LEU A 283 24.06 -16.99 16.29
CA LEU A 283 24.33 -16.28 17.54
C LEU A 283 23.03 -15.90 18.24
N ALA A 284 22.03 -15.46 17.46
CA ALA A 284 20.74 -15.00 17.99
C ALA A 284 19.60 -15.12 16.99
N ASP A 285 18.39 -15.23 17.56
CA ASP A 285 17.11 -15.25 16.88
C ASP A 285 16.31 -14.01 17.31
N VAL A 286 16.54 -12.88 16.63
CA VAL A 286 16.03 -11.57 17.04
C VAL A 286 14.57 -11.42 16.62
N ARG A 287 13.68 -11.10 17.56
CA ARG A 287 12.23 -10.93 17.36
C ARG A 287 11.85 -9.46 17.34
N ALA A 288 10.71 -9.15 16.73
CA ALA A 288 10.16 -7.80 16.71
C ALA A 288 10.05 -7.18 18.13
N GLY A 289 10.51 -5.94 18.26
CA GLY A 289 10.63 -5.21 19.52
C GLY A 289 12.04 -5.19 20.10
N TYR A 290 12.94 -6.08 19.67
CA TYR A 290 14.29 -6.21 20.24
C TYR A 290 15.42 -5.74 19.33
N ARG A 291 16.44 -5.19 19.97
CA ARG A 291 17.81 -4.89 19.51
C ARG A 291 18.74 -5.99 20.02
N PHE A 292 19.70 -6.42 19.20
CA PHE A 292 20.73 -7.40 19.55
C PHE A 292 22.11 -6.86 19.17
N ASP A 293 23.00 -6.82 20.16
CA ASP A 293 24.41 -6.47 20.00
C ASP A 293 25.22 -7.76 19.77
N VAL A 294 25.93 -7.85 18.64
CA VAL A 294 26.68 -9.05 18.25
C VAL A 294 27.93 -9.26 19.13
N ALA A 295 28.60 -8.17 19.54
CA ALA A 295 29.85 -8.23 20.29
C ALA A 295 29.59 -8.56 21.77
N ALA A 296 28.61 -7.87 22.39
CA ALA A 296 28.18 -8.11 23.76
C ALA A 296 27.28 -9.36 23.89
N ARG A 297 26.72 -9.87 22.77
CA ARG A 297 25.75 -10.98 22.71
C ARG A 297 24.53 -10.74 23.62
N SER A 298 24.09 -9.49 23.69
CA SER A 298 23.05 -9.02 24.59
C SER A 298 21.83 -8.52 23.82
N PHE A 299 20.67 -8.58 24.48
CA PHE A 299 19.42 -8.03 23.96
C PHE A 299 19.05 -6.75 24.72
N SER A 300 18.51 -5.79 23.98
CA SER A 300 17.88 -4.58 24.49
C SER A 300 16.61 -4.27 23.68
N ASP A 301 15.89 -3.23 24.03
CA ASP A 301 14.68 -2.80 23.30
C ASP A 301 15.04 -1.95 22.08
N VAL A 302 14.20 -1.98 21.03
CA VAL A 302 14.33 -1.10 19.85
C VAL A 302 14.24 0.37 20.26
N GLY A 303 15.24 1.17 19.86
CA GLY A 303 15.33 2.59 20.15
C GLY A 303 14.69 3.52 19.11
N ARG A 304 14.82 4.83 19.35
CA ARG A 304 14.28 5.88 18.47
C ARG A 304 15.02 6.00 17.14
N ALA A 305 16.34 5.79 17.12
CA ALA A 305 17.16 5.93 15.92
C ALA A 305 16.78 4.89 14.85
N GLU A 306 16.58 3.64 15.26
CA GLU A 306 16.21 2.53 14.39
C GLU A 306 14.81 2.72 13.81
N VAL A 307 13.86 3.19 14.62
CA VAL A 307 12.52 3.55 14.15
C VAL A 307 12.56 4.73 13.18
N GLN A 308 13.37 5.75 13.47
CA GLN A 308 13.51 6.93 12.61
C GLN A 308 14.07 6.57 11.23
N VAL A 309 15.11 5.72 11.14
CA VAL A 309 15.66 5.28 9.84
C VAL A 309 14.71 4.31 9.13
N ALA A 310 13.91 3.50 9.85
CA ALA A 310 12.92 2.60 9.24
C ALA A 310 11.68 3.31 8.64
N LEU A 311 11.36 4.52 9.12
CA LEU A 311 10.28 5.34 8.56
C LEU A 311 10.63 5.83 7.14
N PRO A 312 9.66 5.92 6.21
CA PRO A 312 9.92 6.53 4.90
C PRO A 312 10.49 7.94 5.04
N LEU A 313 11.48 8.29 4.21
CA LEU A 313 12.07 9.63 4.24
C LEU A 313 10.98 10.68 3.95
N SER A 314 10.83 11.63 4.87
CA SER A 314 9.91 12.77 4.78
C SER A 314 10.49 13.91 5.64
N LEU A 315 11.33 14.74 5.02
CA LEU A 315 12.17 15.76 5.64
C LEU A 315 11.80 17.15 5.11
N GLY A 316 10.61 17.63 5.50
CA GLY A 316 10.21 19.00 5.22
C GLY A 316 11.01 20.03 6.04
N PRO A 317 11.48 21.15 5.46
CA PRO A 317 12.33 22.14 6.14
C PRO A 317 11.59 23.01 7.19
N SER A 318 10.31 22.75 7.47
CA SER A 318 9.41 23.63 8.24
C SER A 318 8.60 22.93 9.34
N GLY A 319 9.11 21.84 9.91
CA GLY A 319 8.96 21.49 11.34
C GLY A 319 7.57 21.25 11.97
N VAL A 320 6.46 21.26 11.23
CA VAL A 320 5.10 21.10 11.81
C VAL A 320 4.18 20.20 10.95
N GLU A 321 3.24 19.51 11.62
CA GLU A 321 2.01 18.88 11.11
C GLU A 321 2.09 18.15 9.76
N GLU A 322 2.23 16.82 9.74
CA GLU A 322 1.13 15.86 10.05
C GLU A 322 1.55 14.40 9.77
N LEU A 323 2.58 14.22 8.94
CA LEU A 323 3.39 12.98 8.83
C LEU A 323 4.81 13.19 9.36
N SER A 324 5.30 14.42 9.25
CA SER A 324 6.39 15.05 9.99
C SER A 324 6.26 15.00 11.52
N GLY A 325 5.26 14.31 12.07
CA GLY A 325 5.14 13.95 13.50
C GLY A 325 5.67 12.54 13.83
N GLY A 326 6.33 11.86 12.88
CA GLY A 326 6.97 10.56 13.10
C GLY A 326 6.00 9.46 13.53
N ARG A 327 4.83 9.34 12.90
CA ARG A 327 3.84 8.31 13.30
C ARG A 327 4.31 6.91 12.95
N ILE A 328 4.25 6.01 13.94
CA ILE A 328 4.82 4.67 13.90
C ILE A 328 3.70 3.66 13.61
N PRO A 329 3.78 2.86 12.53
CA PRO A 329 2.76 1.88 12.18
C PRO A 329 2.35 0.97 13.35
N SER A 330 1.06 0.64 13.44
CA SER A 330 0.55 -0.34 14.41
C SER A 330 1.05 -1.76 14.14
N SER A 331 1.49 -2.05 12.91
CA SER A 331 2.11 -3.31 12.51
C SER A 331 3.56 -3.46 12.96
N TRP A 332 4.17 -2.44 13.57
CA TRP A 332 5.52 -2.52 14.13
C TRP A 332 5.48 -2.74 15.65
N THR A 333 6.28 -3.65 16.15
CA THR A 333 6.49 -3.82 17.59
C THR A 333 7.62 -2.90 18.02
N VAL A 334 7.29 -1.87 18.80
CA VAL A 334 8.26 -1.00 19.45
C VAL A 334 7.87 -0.89 20.92
N PRO A 335 8.74 -1.28 21.87
CA PRO A 335 8.45 -1.23 23.30
C PRO A 335 8.04 0.17 23.78
N GLY A 336 7.20 0.22 24.82
CA GLY A 336 6.71 1.48 25.40
C GLY A 336 5.61 2.21 24.62
N LEU A 337 5.35 1.88 23.35
CA LEU A 337 4.27 2.54 22.59
C LEU A 337 2.88 1.94 22.84
N PRO A 338 1.84 2.79 22.94
CA PRO A 338 0.45 2.32 23.04
C PRO A 338 -0.05 1.66 21.75
N VAL A 339 -1.10 0.83 21.88
CA VAL A 339 -1.76 0.16 20.75
C VAL A 339 -2.55 1.14 19.88
N ASN A 340 -3.11 2.21 20.47
CA ASN A 340 -3.89 3.22 19.74
C ASN A 340 -3.00 4.01 18.76
N PRO A 341 -3.24 3.93 17.43
CA PRO A 341 -2.40 4.58 16.41
C PRO A 341 -2.22 6.10 16.55
N GLN A 342 -3.15 6.79 17.22
CA GLN A 342 -3.08 8.24 17.41
C GLN A 342 -1.94 8.67 18.33
N TYR A 343 -1.47 7.78 19.21
CA TYR A 343 -0.40 8.05 20.19
C TYR A 343 0.92 7.35 19.85
N ARG A 344 1.04 6.74 18.66
CA ARG A 344 2.27 6.08 18.19
C ARG A 344 3.08 7.08 17.37
N THR A 345 3.93 7.86 18.02
CA THR A 345 4.80 8.89 17.40
C THR A 345 6.23 8.75 17.89
N LEU A 346 7.22 9.20 17.10
CA LEU A 346 8.62 9.31 17.53
C LEU A 346 8.76 10.15 18.80
N ASP A 347 7.98 11.22 18.93
CA ASP A 347 7.90 12.08 20.13
C ASP A 347 7.43 11.34 21.39
N ASN A 348 6.79 10.18 21.25
CA ASN A 348 6.31 9.34 22.35
C ASN A 348 7.19 8.10 22.60
N LEU A 349 8.25 7.90 21.80
CA LEU A 349 9.34 7.03 22.20
C LEU A 349 10.16 7.73 23.27
N ILE A 350 10.57 6.99 24.30
CA ILE A 350 11.42 7.52 25.36
C ILE A 350 12.79 7.84 24.76
N GLU A 351 13.03 9.12 24.45
CA GLU A 351 14.38 9.65 24.47
C GLU A 351 14.90 9.59 25.90
N ILE A 352 16.13 9.12 26.08
CA ILE A 352 16.81 9.14 27.39
C ILE A 352 17.32 10.57 27.65
N THR A 353 16.43 11.58 27.72
CA THR A 353 16.61 12.85 28.46
C THR A 353 15.34 13.73 28.53
N ASP A 354 15.40 14.79 29.35
CA ASP A 354 14.27 15.45 30.03
C ASP A 354 13.40 16.47 29.23
N LYS A 355 12.08 16.28 29.39
CA LYS A 355 11.04 17.32 29.63
C LYS A 355 10.50 18.21 28.49
N PRO A 356 9.27 18.78 28.64
CA PRO A 356 8.29 18.65 27.55
C PRO A 356 7.71 19.96 26.96
N ARG A 357 7.00 19.74 25.84
CA ARG A 357 6.22 20.68 25.01
C ARG A 357 4.95 21.25 25.69
N ARG A 358 4.39 22.33 25.10
CA ARG A 358 3.01 22.80 25.29
C ARG A 358 2.36 23.15 23.94
N GLN A 359 1.03 23.01 23.85
CA GLN A 359 0.19 23.27 22.67
C GLN A 359 -0.94 24.28 22.95
N GLY A 360 -1.47 24.92 21.89
CA GLY A 360 -2.79 25.54 21.79
C GLY A 360 -3.03 25.92 20.31
N ARG A 361 -4.05 25.41 19.59
CA ARG A 361 -5.53 25.47 19.71
C ARG A 361 -6.11 26.66 18.92
N VAL A 362 -6.86 26.35 17.85
CA VAL A 362 -7.48 27.31 16.91
C VAL A 362 -9.00 27.38 17.10
N ALA A 363 -9.60 28.53 16.77
CA ALA A 363 -11.03 28.82 16.92
C ALA A 363 -11.79 28.91 15.57
N ARG A 364 -13.12 28.90 15.65
CA ARG A 364 -14.10 28.76 14.54
C ARG A 364 -14.78 30.10 14.24
N VAL A 365 -15.18 30.35 12.98
CA VAL A 365 -15.99 31.51 12.57
C VAL A 365 -17.08 31.09 11.58
N ASP A 366 -18.31 31.54 11.81
CA ASP A 366 -19.47 31.45 10.89
C ASP A 366 -19.59 32.70 10.01
N ARG A 367 -20.29 32.59 8.87
CA ARG A 367 -21.22 33.63 8.39
C ARG A 367 -22.19 33.14 7.31
N SER A 368 -23.41 33.67 7.35
CA SER A 368 -24.49 33.40 6.38
C SER A 368 -24.75 34.58 5.47
N ALA A 369 -25.37 34.35 4.30
CA ALA A 369 -26.20 35.34 3.61
C ALA A 369 -27.35 34.66 2.85
N LYS A 370 -28.49 35.35 2.73
CA LYS A 370 -29.68 34.95 1.94
C LYS A 370 -29.81 35.87 0.72
N SER A 371 -30.45 35.39 -0.35
CA SER A 371 -31.16 36.23 -1.33
C SER A 371 -32.27 35.43 -2.05
N ALA A 372 -33.30 36.08 -2.58
CA ALA A 372 -34.45 35.46 -3.25
C ALA A 372 -35.20 36.40 -4.23
N LEU A 373 -36.04 35.79 -5.08
CA LEU A 373 -36.88 36.34 -6.20
C LEU A 373 -36.08 36.73 -7.47
N ALA A 374 -36.60 36.65 -8.72
CA ALA A 374 -37.86 36.10 -9.29
C ALA A 374 -37.63 35.70 -10.78
N PRO A 375 -38.53 34.94 -11.46
CA PRO A 375 -38.26 34.36 -12.79
C PRO A 375 -38.75 35.22 -13.98
N ASN A 376 -38.15 35.02 -15.16
CA ASN A 376 -38.67 35.45 -16.47
C ASN A 376 -38.41 34.37 -17.53
N ASP A 377 -39.21 34.41 -18.60
CA ASP A 377 -39.44 33.30 -19.55
C ASP A 377 -38.55 33.39 -20.81
N ASP A 378 -37.29 32.97 -20.69
CA ASP A 378 -36.37 32.66 -21.80
C ASP A 378 -35.84 31.21 -21.67
N GLY A 379 -36.68 30.33 -21.11
CA GLY A 379 -36.23 29.18 -20.34
C GLY A 379 -35.25 28.23 -21.03
N GLN A 380 -35.44 27.91 -22.32
CA GLN A 380 -34.68 26.84 -22.98
C GLN A 380 -33.22 27.23 -23.26
N ALA A 381 -32.99 28.40 -23.86
CA ALA A 381 -31.63 28.87 -24.17
C ALA A 381 -30.86 29.25 -22.90
N LEU A 382 -31.57 29.79 -21.90
CA LEU A 382 -31.00 30.12 -20.59
C LEU A 382 -30.67 28.84 -19.79
N LEU A 383 -31.47 27.77 -19.91
CA LEU A 383 -31.13 26.44 -19.36
C LEU A 383 -29.92 25.81 -20.06
N GLU A 384 -29.82 25.84 -21.39
CA GLU A 384 -28.63 25.32 -22.09
C GLU A 384 -27.36 26.10 -21.73
N MET A 385 -27.46 27.43 -21.60
CA MET A 385 -26.36 28.27 -21.12
C MET A 385 -25.99 27.97 -19.66
N LEU A 386 -26.97 27.86 -18.76
CA LEU A 386 -26.75 27.55 -17.34
C LEU A 386 -26.19 26.13 -17.13
N VAL A 387 -26.63 25.15 -17.92
CA VAL A 387 -26.06 23.80 -17.90
C VAL A 387 -24.60 23.85 -18.35
N ARG A 388 -24.30 24.54 -19.47
CA ARG A 388 -22.92 24.69 -19.95
C ARG A 388 -22.02 25.44 -18.96
N ASP A 389 -22.52 26.52 -18.34
CA ASP A 389 -21.77 27.27 -17.32
C ASP A 389 -21.60 26.48 -16.02
N ALA A 390 -22.60 25.69 -15.61
CA ALA A 390 -22.47 24.77 -14.48
C ALA A 390 -21.47 23.64 -14.77
N GLU A 391 -21.47 23.09 -15.99
CA GLU A 391 -20.49 22.10 -16.44
C GLU A 391 -19.07 22.68 -16.51
N ASN A 392 -18.90 23.90 -17.01
CA ASN A 392 -17.63 24.63 -17.03
C ASN A 392 -17.13 24.95 -15.61
N THR A 393 -18.01 25.42 -14.73
CA THR A 393 -17.70 25.71 -13.33
C THR A 393 -17.30 24.43 -12.58
N ARG A 394 -18.02 23.32 -12.83
CA ARG A 394 -17.66 21.99 -12.31
C ARG A 394 -16.33 21.49 -12.88
N ALA A 395 -16.06 21.72 -14.17
CA ALA A 395 -14.80 21.37 -14.81
C ALA A 395 -13.61 22.09 -14.17
N GLU A 396 -13.77 23.38 -13.86
CA GLU A 396 -12.75 24.20 -13.20
C GLU A 396 -12.57 23.79 -11.73
N ALA A 397 -13.66 23.51 -11.01
CA ALA A 397 -13.59 23.01 -9.63
C ALA A 397 -12.86 21.65 -9.53
N ILE A 398 -13.14 20.71 -10.44
CA ILE A 398 -12.45 19.41 -10.51
C ILE A 398 -10.97 19.61 -10.86
N ARG A 399 -10.65 20.41 -11.88
CA ARG A 399 -9.25 20.72 -12.25
C ARG A 399 -8.49 21.37 -11.10
N SER A 400 -9.10 22.33 -10.41
CA SER A 400 -8.55 23.01 -9.24
C SER A 400 -8.34 22.05 -8.05
N SER A 401 -9.25 21.10 -7.83
CA SER A 401 -9.11 20.11 -6.77
C SER A 401 -7.94 19.15 -7.04
N LEU A 402 -7.84 18.64 -8.27
CA LEU A 402 -6.72 17.80 -8.69
C LEU A 402 -5.38 18.55 -8.64
N ALA A 403 -5.35 19.83 -9.03
CA ALA A 403 -4.15 20.66 -8.97
C ALA A 403 -3.56 20.76 -7.55
N ARG A 404 -4.40 20.90 -6.51
CA ARG A 404 -3.94 20.85 -5.11
C ARG A 404 -3.32 19.50 -4.75
N CYS A 405 -3.93 18.39 -5.18
CA CYS A 405 -3.35 17.07 -4.93
C CYS A 405 -2.03 16.84 -5.70
N LYS A 406 -1.85 17.48 -6.86
CA LYS A 406 -0.58 17.49 -7.63
C LYS A 406 0.50 18.33 -6.97
N GLU A 407 0.17 19.47 -6.37
CA GLU A 407 1.13 20.28 -5.60
C GLU A 407 1.73 19.46 -4.45
N LEU A 408 0.89 18.70 -3.73
CA LEU A 408 1.32 17.72 -2.72
C LEU A 408 2.08 16.51 -3.29
N TYR A 409 2.10 16.28 -4.60
CA TYR A 409 2.82 15.16 -5.23
C TYR A 409 4.26 15.53 -5.60
N LEU A 410 4.50 16.80 -5.95
CA LEU A 410 5.79 17.27 -6.44
C LEU A 410 6.89 17.18 -5.38
N SER A 411 6.62 17.61 -4.14
CA SER A 411 7.56 17.42 -3.02
C SER A 411 7.54 15.96 -2.55
N PRO A 412 8.72 15.33 -2.34
CA PRO A 412 8.83 14.01 -1.70
C PRO A 412 8.09 13.90 -0.36
N ASP A 413 8.07 14.98 0.43
CA ASP A 413 7.61 14.97 1.83
C ASP A 413 6.08 14.97 1.97
N SER A 414 5.37 15.38 0.92
CA SER A 414 3.90 15.45 0.88
C SER A 414 3.26 14.33 0.07
N ARG A 415 4.03 13.42 -0.55
CA ARG A 415 3.50 12.37 -1.45
C ARG A 415 2.44 11.46 -0.82
N TYR A 416 2.56 11.11 0.45
CA TYR A 416 1.51 10.35 1.14
C TYR A 416 0.23 11.18 1.32
N ARG A 417 0.33 12.49 1.62
CA ARG A 417 -0.84 13.38 1.68
C ARG A 417 -1.47 13.54 0.31
N SER A 418 -0.66 13.60 -0.75
CA SER A 418 -1.16 13.50 -2.12
C SER A 418 -1.93 12.19 -2.32
N SER A 419 -1.43 11.04 -1.86
CA SER A 419 -2.16 9.76 -1.94
C SER A 419 -3.55 9.81 -1.30
N GLN A 420 -3.66 10.41 -0.11
CA GLN A 420 -4.94 10.58 0.57
C GLN A 420 -5.85 11.59 -0.16
N CYS A 421 -5.30 12.73 -0.59
CA CYS A 421 -5.99 13.75 -1.39
C CYS A 421 -6.57 13.17 -2.68
N LEU A 422 -5.76 12.39 -3.42
CA LEU A 422 -6.14 11.75 -4.67
C LEU A 422 -7.21 10.67 -4.47
N ARG A 423 -7.17 9.91 -3.37
CA ARG A 423 -8.24 8.94 -3.04
C ARG A 423 -9.57 9.65 -2.79
N THR A 424 -9.59 10.64 -1.90
CA THR A 424 -10.79 11.45 -1.66
C THR A 424 -11.31 12.10 -2.95
N PHE A 425 -10.41 12.64 -3.77
CA PHE A 425 -10.75 13.21 -5.08
C PHE A 425 -11.37 12.19 -6.04
N ILE A 426 -10.89 10.94 -6.08
CA ILE A 426 -11.50 9.86 -6.86
C ILE A 426 -12.87 9.50 -6.28
N ASP A 427 -12.98 9.31 -4.96
CA ASP A 427 -14.25 8.97 -4.30
C ASP A 427 -15.34 10.05 -4.56
N GLU A 428 -14.95 11.33 -4.65
CA GLU A 428 -15.83 12.46 -4.97
C GLU A 428 -16.16 12.58 -6.47
N HIS A 429 -15.35 12.02 -7.37
CA HIS A 429 -15.42 12.27 -8.82
C HIS A 429 -15.31 11.01 -9.71
N ASP A 430 -15.55 9.81 -9.18
CA ASP A 430 -15.27 8.53 -9.85
C ASP A 430 -15.96 8.34 -11.23
N GLY A 431 -17.09 9.01 -11.44
CA GLY A 431 -17.82 9.00 -12.72
C GLY A 431 -17.32 10.00 -13.78
N ASP A 432 -16.29 10.80 -13.49
CA ASP A 432 -15.80 11.86 -14.37
C ASP A 432 -14.50 11.45 -15.08
N THR A 433 -14.45 11.54 -16.41
CA THR A 433 -13.24 11.18 -17.18
C THR A 433 -12.04 12.07 -16.83
N ARG A 434 -12.27 13.29 -16.32
CA ARG A 434 -11.21 14.19 -15.83
C ARG A 434 -10.57 13.68 -14.53
N ALA A 435 -11.22 12.76 -13.81
CA ALA A 435 -10.64 12.12 -12.64
C ALA A 435 -9.63 11.00 -13.01
N ALA A 436 -9.56 10.59 -14.28
CA ALA A 436 -8.65 9.54 -14.74
C ALA A 436 -7.21 9.77 -14.27
N GLU A 437 -6.68 10.99 -14.43
CA GLU A 437 -5.29 11.33 -14.09
C GLU A 437 -4.95 11.09 -12.61
N ALA A 438 -5.92 11.11 -11.69
CA ALA A 438 -5.68 10.76 -10.29
C ALA A 438 -5.28 9.28 -10.13
N HIS A 439 -5.84 8.36 -10.92
CA HIS A 439 -5.41 6.96 -10.95
C HIS A 439 -3.96 6.81 -11.41
N LEU A 440 -3.54 7.56 -12.44
CA LEU A 440 -2.14 7.56 -12.89
C LEU A 440 -1.20 8.00 -11.75
N LEU A 441 -1.55 9.07 -11.04
CA LEU A 441 -0.75 9.57 -9.92
C LEU A 441 -0.70 8.60 -8.73
N ILE A 442 -1.83 7.98 -8.35
CA ILE A 442 -1.84 6.94 -7.30
C ILE A 442 -1.04 5.71 -7.75
N GLY A 443 -1.16 5.30 -9.00
CA GLY A 443 -0.39 4.18 -9.56
C GLY A 443 1.11 4.42 -9.45
N ILE A 444 1.60 5.60 -9.84
CA ILE A 444 3.02 5.96 -9.69
C ILE A 444 3.40 5.97 -8.20
N GLN A 445 2.57 6.50 -7.31
CA GLN A 445 2.88 6.51 -5.88
C GLN A 445 2.98 5.11 -5.26
N ARG A 446 2.07 4.20 -5.64
CA ARG A 446 2.07 2.82 -5.17
C ARG A 446 3.30 2.06 -5.65
N MET A 447 3.65 2.22 -6.92
CA MET A 447 4.82 1.56 -7.52
C MET A 447 6.14 2.11 -6.94
N ASP A 448 6.31 3.43 -6.96
CA ASP A 448 7.58 4.09 -6.67
C ASP A 448 7.89 4.21 -5.16
N TYR A 449 6.87 4.34 -4.28
CA TYR A 449 7.10 4.56 -2.83
C TYR A 449 6.55 3.46 -1.92
N ALA A 450 5.45 2.79 -2.31
CA ALA A 450 4.89 1.71 -1.49
C ALA A 450 5.46 0.33 -1.87
N GLY A 451 6.05 0.17 -3.07
CA GLY A 451 6.41 -1.14 -3.63
C GLY A 451 5.19 -2.02 -3.96
N ASP A 452 3.99 -1.42 -3.95
CA ASP A 452 2.72 -2.11 -4.16
C ASP A 452 2.41 -2.18 -5.66
N HIS A 453 3.21 -3.00 -6.35
CA HIS A 453 3.16 -3.13 -7.80
C HIS A 453 1.82 -3.65 -8.31
N GLN A 454 1.17 -4.56 -7.58
CA GLN A 454 -0.14 -5.08 -7.98
C GLN A 454 -1.19 -3.98 -7.99
N ALA A 455 -1.36 -3.24 -6.88
CA ALA A 455 -2.35 -2.17 -6.89
C ALA A 455 -1.93 -1.01 -7.79
N ALA A 456 -0.63 -0.78 -8.04
CA ALA A 456 -0.18 0.15 -9.07
C ALA A 456 -0.64 -0.26 -10.48
N MET A 457 -0.49 -1.53 -10.86
CA MET A 457 -0.98 -2.07 -12.13
C MET A 457 -2.49 -1.85 -12.29
N ASP A 458 -3.26 -2.07 -11.22
CA ASP A 458 -4.72 -1.91 -11.25
C ASP A 458 -5.15 -0.44 -11.41
N GLU A 459 -4.43 0.51 -10.78
CA GLU A 459 -4.66 1.94 -11.02
C GLU A 459 -4.24 2.39 -12.44
N PHE A 460 -3.13 1.87 -12.99
CA PHE A 460 -2.74 2.18 -14.37
C PHE A 460 -3.74 1.63 -15.40
N ARG A 461 -4.31 0.44 -15.17
CA ARG A 461 -5.39 -0.12 -16.02
C ARG A 461 -6.62 0.79 -16.02
N LYS A 462 -7.12 1.18 -14.84
CA LYS A 462 -8.25 2.13 -14.71
C LYS A 462 -8.01 3.43 -15.47
N PHE A 463 -6.80 3.99 -15.41
CA PHE A 463 -6.45 5.19 -16.17
C PHE A 463 -6.52 4.97 -17.69
N ILE A 464 -5.91 3.88 -18.20
CA ILE A 464 -5.89 3.56 -19.63
C ILE A 464 -7.31 3.26 -20.16
N GLU A 465 -8.15 2.62 -19.35
CA GLU A 465 -9.57 2.34 -19.67
C GLU A 465 -10.42 3.62 -19.70
N ARG A 466 -10.22 4.53 -18.74
CA ARG A 466 -11.00 5.78 -18.62
C ARG A 466 -10.56 6.88 -19.59
N ALA A 467 -9.28 6.91 -19.97
CA ALA A 467 -8.70 7.96 -20.81
C ALA A 467 -7.64 7.40 -21.79
N PRO A 468 -8.03 6.53 -22.75
CA PRO A 468 -7.09 5.84 -23.64
C PRO A 468 -6.27 6.76 -24.56
N ASP A 469 -6.81 7.94 -24.86
CA ASP A 469 -6.24 8.99 -25.72
C ASP A 469 -5.60 10.15 -24.92
N HIS A 470 -5.45 10.01 -23.60
CA HIS A 470 -4.80 11.03 -22.77
C HIS A 470 -3.32 11.23 -23.20
N PRO A 471 -2.75 12.45 -23.13
CA PRO A 471 -1.33 12.67 -23.45
C PRO A 471 -0.36 11.76 -22.67
N GLU A 472 -0.72 11.41 -21.44
CA GLU A 472 0.05 10.49 -20.58
C GLU A 472 -0.35 8.99 -20.71
N ALA A 473 -1.22 8.63 -21.66
CA ALA A 473 -1.61 7.23 -21.88
C ALA A 473 -0.44 6.35 -22.35
N GLU A 474 0.54 6.91 -23.06
CA GLU A 474 1.82 6.24 -23.32
C GLU A 474 2.60 5.96 -22.03
N LEU A 475 2.77 6.97 -21.18
CA LEU A 475 3.48 6.86 -19.89
C LEU A 475 2.80 5.80 -18.99
N ALA A 476 1.48 5.77 -18.94
CA ALA A 476 0.75 4.79 -18.15
C ALA A 476 0.91 3.36 -18.67
N ARG A 477 0.88 3.14 -20.00
CA ARG A 477 1.16 1.82 -20.60
C ARG A 477 2.58 1.35 -20.28
N TYR A 478 3.55 2.27 -20.33
CA TYR A 478 4.93 1.99 -19.91
C TYR A 478 5.03 1.68 -18.40
N ARG A 479 4.38 2.47 -17.54
CA ARG A 479 4.38 2.25 -16.08
C ARG A 479 3.66 0.94 -15.68
N LEU A 480 2.61 0.54 -16.40
CA LEU A 480 1.95 -0.76 -16.25
C LEU A 480 2.88 -1.93 -16.60
N TRP A 481 3.64 -1.83 -17.70
CA TRP A 481 4.70 -2.79 -18.05
C TRP A 481 5.80 -2.84 -16.98
N LEU A 482 6.22 -1.68 -16.47
CA LEU A 482 7.27 -1.57 -15.45
C LEU A 482 6.82 -2.23 -14.14
N ALA A 483 5.60 -1.95 -13.67
CA ALA A 483 5.04 -2.57 -12.48
C ALA A 483 4.93 -4.11 -12.60
N ALA A 484 4.52 -4.64 -13.77
CA ALA A 484 4.53 -6.08 -14.01
C ALA A 484 5.95 -6.67 -13.94
N THR A 485 6.95 -5.95 -14.48
CA THR A 485 8.37 -6.34 -14.44
C THR A 485 8.90 -6.35 -12.99
N GLU A 486 8.64 -5.29 -12.22
CA GLU A 486 9.05 -5.15 -10.81
C GLU A 486 8.39 -6.19 -9.88
N LYS A 487 7.11 -6.52 -10.15
CA LYS A 487 6.38 -7.59 -9.45
C LYS A 487 7.00 -8.98 -9.68
N GLY A 488 7.71 -9.15 -10.79
CA GLY A 488 8.21 -10.45 -11.28
C GLY A 488 7.20 -11.21 -12.14
N ASP A 489 6.13 -10.58 -12.62
CA ASP A 489 5.16 -11.19 -13.53
C ASP A 489 5.68 -11.10 -14.97
N ILE A 490 6.69 -11.91 -15.28
CA ILE A 490 7.45 -11.83 -16.53
C ILE A 490 6.60 -12.12 -17.77
N GLN A 491 5.59 -12.98 -17.67
CA GLN A 491 4.71 -13.27 -18.81
C GLN A 491 3.77 -12.09 -19.10
N GLU A 492 3.16 -11.50 -18.06
CA GLU A 492 2.38 -10.27 -18.19
C GLU A 492 3.25 -9.10 -18.68
N ALA A 493 4.47 -8.96 -18.16
CA ALA A 493 5.44 -7.96 -18.63
C ALA A 493 5.78 -8.14 -20.13
N LYS A 494 6.03 -9.37 -20.61
CA LYS A 494 6.25 -9.62 -22.05
C LYS A 494 5.00 -9.37 -22.90
N ARG A 495 3.80 -9.62 -22.37
CA ARG A 495 2.54 -9.33 -23.07
C ARG A 495 2.30 -7.82 -23.18
N LEU A 496 2.46 -7.09 -22.08
CA LEU A 496 2.35 -5.63 -22.01
C LEU A 496 3.43 -4.94 -22.85
N GLY A 497 4.66 -5.46 -22.83
CA GLY A 497 5.77 -4.95 -23.64
C GLY A 497 5.48 -5.06 -25.12
N ARG A 498 5.01 -6.22 -25.60
CA ARG A 498 4.54 -6.40 -26.98
C ARG A 498 3.42 -5.41 -27.34
N ALA A 499 2.40 -5.30 -26.50
CA ALA A 499 1.28 -4.37 -26.72
C ALA A 499 1.74 -2.90 -26.78
N TYR A 500 2.72 -2.49 -25.95
CA TYR A 500 3.32 -1.16 -26.03
C TYR A 500 4.09 -0.98 -27.35
N LEU A 501 4.96 -1.92 -27.73
CA LEU A 501 5.77 -1.81 -28.96
C LEU A 501 4.91 -1.75 -30.23
N HIS A 502 3.81 -2.52 -30.30
CA HIS A 502 2.87 -2.45 -31.41
C HIS A 502 2.11 -1.11 -31.49
N SER A 503 1.70 -0.57 -30.34
CA SER A 503 0.93 0.70 -30.30
C SER A 503 1.81 1.95 -30.38
N HIS A 504 3.07 1.85 -29.97
CA HIS A 504 4.04 2.94 -29.91
C HIS A 504 5.42 2.48 -30.42
N PRO A 505 5.57 2.07 -31.70
CA PRO A 505 6.83 1.54 -32.25
C PRO A 505 7.97 2.58 -32.28
N ARG A 506 7.63 3.86 -32.15
CA ARG A 506 8.56 5.00 -31.99
C ARG A 506 8.38 5.72 -30.66
N GLY A 507 7.80 5.05 -29.67
CA GLY A 507 7.50 5.59 -28.34
C GLY A 507 8.77 5.91 -27.53
N ARG A 508 8.62 6.82 -26.57
CA ARG A 508 9.70 7.34 -25.71
C ARG A 508 10.40 6.24 -24.91
N TYR A 509 9.71 5.13 -24.63
CA TYR A 509 10.18 4.06 -23.74
C TYR A 509 10.62 2.77 -24.45
N VAL A 510 10.55 2.72 -25.79
CA VAL A 510 10.93 1.55 -26.61
C VAL A 510 12.32 1.01 -26.24
N GLY A 511 13.32 1.88 -26.16
CA GLY A 511 14.69 1.50 -25.81
C GLY A 511 14.84 0.95 -24.38
N GLN A 512 14.01 1.42 -23.43
CA GLN A 512 14.03 0.95 -22.04
C GLN A 512 13.42 -0.46 -21.93
N ILE A 513 12.35 -0.73 -22.69
CA ILE A 513 11.72 -2.05 -22.78
C ILE A 513 12.68 -3.06 -23.40
N ILE A 514 13.29 -2.74 -24.55
CA ILE A 514 14.20 -3.65 -25.26
C ILE A 514 15.52 -3.87 -24.49
N LYS A 515 16.02 -2.86 -23.76
CA LYS A 515 17.19 -3.03 -22.87
C LYS A 515 16.96 -4.13 -21.82
N ARG A 516 15.72 -4.30 -21.34
CA ARG A 516 15.33 -5.32 -20.35
C ARG A 516 14.85 -6.64 -20.95
N PHE A 517 14.09 -6.60 -22.04
CA PHE A 517 13.59 -7.77 -22.77
C PHE A 517 14.11 -7.73 -24.21
N ARG A 518 15.36 -8.15 -24.41
CA ARG A 518 16.03 -8.12 -25.71
C ARG A 518 15.33 -9.00 -26.75
N ASP A 519 14.62 -10.03 -26.30
CA ASP A 519 13.79 -10.91 -27.13
C ASP A 519 12.58 -10.20 -27.76
N LEU A 520 12.15 -9.06 -27.22
CA LEU A 520 11.08 -8.23 -27.81
C LEU A 520 11.59 -7.32 -28.95
N ALA A 521 12.89 -7.33 -29.28
CA ALA A 521 13.42 -6.50 -30.36
C ALA A 521 12.85 -6.85 -31.75
N SER A 522 12.39 -8.10 -31.96
CA SER A 522 11.76 -8.54 -33.21
C SER A 522 10.43 -7.83 -33.49
N GLU A 523 9.75 -7.34 -32.46
CA GLU A 523 8.44 -6.68 -32.56
C GLU A 523 8.50 -5.30 -33.22
N LEU A 524 9.70 -4.74 -33.43
CA LEU A 524 9.93 -3.50 -34.18
C LEU A 524 10.17 -3.70 -35.69
N GLY A 525 10.26 -4.96 -36.15
CA GLY A 525 10.66 -5.32 -37.52
C GLY A 525 9.53 -5.80 -38.43
N GLY A 526 8.26 -5.60 -38.04
CA GLY A 526 7.06 -5.97 -38.79
C GLY A 526 6.48 -4.83 -39.61
#